data_AF-U5S461-F1
#
_entry.id   AF-U5S461-F1
#
_cell.length_a   1.000
_cell.length_b   1.000
_cell.length_c   1.000
_cell.angle_alpha   90.00
_cell.angle_beta   90.00
_cell.angle_gamma   90.00
#
_symmetry.space_group_name_H-M   'P 1'
#
loop_
_entity.id
_entity.type
_entity.pdbx_description
1 polymer ?
#
loop_
_entity_poly.entity_id
_entity_poly.type
_entity_poly.pdbx_seq_one_letter_code
_entity_poly.pdbx_strand_id
1 'polypeptide(L)'
;MAGYHTNAIATLTGLGEHCRMSSPTLVPKYGTTNRAMWVIITDMPLMATKPIDFGVYKFCQTCGICADSCPFGLIEQGDPSWEATQPGTRPGFNGWRTNTTTCPHCPV
;
A
#
# COMPACT_ATOMS: atom_id res chain seq x y z
N MET A 1 2.25 -11.68 11.27
CA MET A 1 3.33 -10.76 10.80
C MET A 1 3.57 -10.83 9.27
N ALA A 2 2.55 -11.21 8.48
CA ALA A 2 2.68 -11.52 7.04
C ALA A 2 2.00 -10.50 6.11
N GLY A 3 1.50 -9.36 6.62
CA GLY A 3 0.60 -8.47 5.87
C GLY A 3 1.23 -7.41 4.95
N TYR A 4 2.52 -7.10 5.05
CA TYR A 4 3.12 -5.92 4.35
C TYR A 4 4.10 -6.25 3.22
N HIS A 5 4.41 -7.51 2.95
CA HIS A 5 5.26 -7.86 1.79
C HIS A 5 4.52 -7.72 0.47
N THR A 6 3.19 -7.83 0.53
CA THR A 6 2.29 -7.87 -0.62
C THR A 6 2.31 -6.56 -1.39
N ASN A 7 2.34 -5.39 -0.73
CA ASN A 7 2.33 -4.11 -1.46
C ASN A 7 3.62 -3.83 -2.23
N ALA A 8 4.76 -4.12 -1.61
CA ALA A 8 6.06 -3.93 -2.26
C ALA A 8 6.17 -4.86 -3.48
N ILE A 9 5.80 -6.13 -3.33
CA ILE A 9 5.86 -7.11 -4.41
C ILE A 9 4.84 -6.79 -5.51
N ALA A 10 3.64 -6.34 -5.16
CA ALA A 10 2.64 -5.90 -6.12
C ALA A 10 3.09 -4.70 -6.95
N THR A 11 3.81 -3.76 -6.32
CA THR A 11 4.39 -2.61 -7.02
C THR A 11 5.49 -3.06 -7.97
N LEU A 12 6.41 -3.92 -7.50
CA LEU A 12 7.52 -4.43 -8.31
C LEU A 12 7.05 -5.28 -9.51
N THR A 13 5.95 -6.03 -9.35
CA THR A 13 5.38 -6.91 -10.39
C THR A 13 4.37 -6.20 -11.29
N GLY A 14 4.08 -4.91 -11.06
CA GLY A 14 3.15 -4.15 -11.89
C GLY A 14 1.67 -4.49 -11.69
N LEU A 15 1.32 -5.10 -10.55
CA LEU A 15 -0.08 -5.34 -10.20
C LEU A 15 -0.81 -4.05 -9.81
N GLY A 16 -0.10 -3.10 -9.20
CA GLY A 16 -0.68 -1.83 -8.76
C GLY A 16 0.36 -0.90 -8.13
N GLU A 17 -0.12 0.19 -7.54
CA GLU A 17 0.70 1.22 -6.92
C GLU A 17 0.42 1.41 -5.42
N HIS A 18 1.42 1.93 -4.72
CA HIS A 18 1.24 2.45 -3.37
C HIS A 18 0.22 3.60 -3.37
N CYS A 19 -0.71 3.58 -2.42
CA CYS A 19 -1.73 4.62 -2.26
C CYS A 19 -1.79 5.10 -0.81
N ARG A 20 -2.53 6.19 -0.57
CA ARG A 20 -2.63 6.86 0.76
C ARG A 20 -3.02 5.91 1.89
N MET A 21 -3.87 4.92 1.63
CA MET A 21 -4.32 3.95 2.65
C MET A 21 -3.17 3.08 3.20
N SER A 22 -2.00 3.08 2.56
CA SER A 22 -0.74 2.40 2.92
C SER A 22 -0.77 0.87 3.01
N SER A 23 -1.88 0.29 3.44
CA SER A 23 -2.05 -1.14 3.70
C SER A 23 -2.49 -1.93 2.46
N PRO A 24 -3.42 -1.43 1.62
CA PRO A 24 -3.67 -2.02 0.30
C PRO A 24 -2.85 -1.34 -0.81
N THR A 25 -2.43 -2.12 -1.80
CA THR A 25 -2.07 -1.63 -3.13
C THR A 25 -3.33 -1.35 -3.93
N LEU A 26 -3.34 -0.22 -4.65
CA LEU A 26 -4.44 0.11 -5.55
C LEU A 26 -4.15 -0.53 -6.91
N VAL A 27 -5.08 -1.34 -7.40
CA VAL A 27 -4.97 -2.00 -8.71
C VAL A 27 -5.86 -1.29 -9.74
N PRO A 28 -5.43 -1.10 -11.00
CA PRO A 28 -6.20 -0.32 -11.99
C PRO A 28 -7.63 -0.83 -12.23
N LYS A 29 -7.83 -2.16 -12.17
CA LYS A 29 -9.10 -2.80 -12.51
C LYS A 29 -10.14 -2.78 -11.38
N TYR A 30 -9.69 -2.82 -10.13
CA TYR A 30 -10.55 -3.08 -8.95
C TYR A 30 -10.34 -2.11 -7.79
N GLY A 31 -9.49 -1.09 -7.96
CA GLY A 31 -9.18 -0.16 -6.89
C GLY A 31 -8.49 -0.84 -5.71
N THR A 32 -8.97 -0.57 -4.49
CA THR A 32 -8.47 -1.18 -3.25
C THR A 32 -9.25 -2.41 -2.80
N THR A 33 -10.24 -2.86 -3.60
CA THR A 33 -11.11 -4.00 -3.26
C THR A 33 -10.45 -5.36 -3.54
N ASN A 34 -9.16 -5.38 -3.90
CA ASN A 34 -8.42 -6.62 -4.05
C ASN A 34 -8.06 -7.19 -2.67
N ARG A 35 -8.68 -8.31 -2.29
CA ARG A 35 -8.61 -8.87 -0.93
C ARG A 35 -7.20 -9.35 -0.55
N ALA A 36 -6.53 -10.05 -1.46
CA ALA A 36 -5.24 -10.67 -1.19
C ALA A 36 -4.38 -10.67 -2.43
N MET A 37 -3.10 -10.35 -2.24
CA MET A 37 -2.05 -10.50 -3.24
C MET A 37 -1.14 -11.60 -2.74
N TRP A 38 -1.37 -12.81 -3.21
CA TRP A 38 -0.60 -13.97 -2.78
C TRP A 38 0.77 -13.96 -3.44
N VAL A 39 1.80 -14.19 -2.64
CA VAL A 39 3.18 -14.28 -3.10
C VAL A 39 3.58 -15.74 -2.98
N ILE A 40 3.90 -16.35 -4.13
CA ILE A 40 4.48 -17.67 -4.19
C ILE A 40 5.94 -17.50 -4.58
N ILE A 41 6.85 -17.89 -3.68
CA ILE A 41 8.29 -17.87 -3.95
C ILE A 41 8.65 -19.20 -4.59
N THR A 42 9.27 -19.14 -5.76
CA THR A 42 9.68 -20.32 -6.54
C THR A 42 11.01 -20.05 -7.22
N ASP A 43 11.78 -21.11 -7.43
CA ASP A 43 12.99 -21.16 -8.26
C ASP A 43 12.68 -21.43 -9.74
N MET A 44 11.41 -21.64 -10.10
CA MET A 44 10.97 -21.79 -11.49
C MET A 44 11.36 -20.54 -12.30
N PRO A 45 12.01 -20.69 -13.48
CA PRO A 45 12.34 -19.55 -14.32
C PRO A 45 11.07 -18.95 -14.91
N LEU A 46 10.72 -17.74 -14.47
CA LEU A 46 9.57 -16.98 -14.93
C LEU A 46 10.01 -15.66 -15.54
N MET A 47 9.26 -15.17 -16.54
CA MET A 47 9.49 -13.85 -17.11
C MET A 47 9.03 -12.78 -16.11
N ALA A 48 9.94 -11.88 -15.72
CA ALA A 48 9.60 -10.77 -14.86
C ALA A 48 8.70 -9.77 -15.58
N THR A 49 7.64 -9.33 -14.90
CA THR A 49 6.81 -8.19 -15.31
C THR A 49 7.46 -6.87 -14.87
N LYS A 50 7.00 -5.76 -15.45
CA LYS A 50 7.49 -4.42 -15.11
C LYS A 50 6.51 -3.72 -14.16
N PRO A 51 7.00 -2.83 -13.27
CA PRO A 51 6.15 -1.90 -12.53
C PRO A 51 5.28 -1.06 -13.47
N ILE A 52 4.17 -0.55 -12.94
CA ILE A 52 3.23 0.31 -13.66
C ILE A 52 3.16 1.70 -13.02
N ASP A 53 2.89 2.71 -13.84
CA ASP A 53 2.49 4.07 -13.42
C ASP A 53 1.17 4.41 -14.12
N PHE A 54 0.08 4.35 -13.36
CA PHE A 54 -1.28 4.76 -13.73
C PHE A 54 -1.73 5.99 -12.93
N GLY A 55 -0.80 6.68 -12.26
CA GLY A 55 -1.01 8.00 -11.67
C GLY A 55 -1.64 8.02 -10.28
N VAL A 56 -1.77 6.88 -9.59
CA VAL A 56 -2.40 6.83 -8.27
C VAL A 56 -1.59 7.55 -7.23
N TYR A 57 -0.27 7.43 -7.27
CA TYR A 57 0.59 8.14 -6.33
C TYR A 57 0.34 9.65 -6.38
N LYS A 58 0.26 10.23 -7.58
CA LYS A 58 -0.06 11.66 -7.79
C LYS A 58 -1.48 12.00 -7.37
N PHE A 59 -2.46 11.15 -7.73
CA PHE A 59 -3.84 11.33 -7.32
C PHE A 59 -4.01 11.36 -5.80
N CYS A 60 -3.25 10.52 -5.08
CA CYS A 60 -3.30 10.45 -3.62
C CYS A 60 -2.83 11.74 -2.96
N GLN A 61 -1.92 12.52 -3.57
CA GLN A 61 -1.42 13.79 -3.02
C GLN A 61 -2.53 14.81 -2.82
N THR A 62 -3.52 14.86 -3.71
CA THR A 62 -4.62 15.83 -3.63
C THR A 62 -5.93 15.26 -3.10
N CYS A 63 -6.11 13.94 -3.09
CA CYS A 63 -7.41 13.33 -2.80
C CYS A 63 -7.79 13.33 -1.31
N GLY A 64 -7.01 12.67 -0.44
CA GLY A 64 -7.28 12.66 1.02
C GLY A 64 -8.52 11.89 1.51
N ILE A 65 -9.49 11.55 0.65
CA ILE A 65 -10.82 11.06 1.08
C ILE A 65 -10.79 9.87 2.03
N CYS A 66 -9.85 8.93 1.84
CA CYS A 66 -9.73 7.77 2.71
C CYS A 66 -9.31 8.17 4.13
N ALA A 67 -8.41 9.15 4.25
CA ALA A 67 -7.94 9.63 5.54
C ALA A 67 -9.02 10.45 6.26
N ASP A 68 -9.83 11.21 5.53
CA ASP A 68 -10.99 11.94 6.09
C ASP A 68 -12.10 10.99 6.57
N SER A 69 -12.35 9.93 5.80
CA SER A 69 -13.41 8.95 6.09
C SER A 69 -13.04 7.93 7.17
N CYS A 70 -11.76 7.86 7.57
CA CYS A 70 -11.30 6.85 8.50
C CYS A 70 -11.93 7.08 9.89
N PRO A 71 -12.76 6.15 10.41
CA PRO A 71 -13.45 6.35 11.69
C PRO A 71 -12.48 6.43 12.88
N PHE A 72 -11.23 5.99 12.69
CA PHE A 72 -10.19 5.98 13.70
C PHE A 72 -9.08 7.02 13.45
N GLY A 73 -9.14 7.77 12.34
CA GLY A 73 -8.13 8.79 12.01
C GLY A 73 -6.69 8.25 11.89
N LEU A 74 -6.52 7.03 11.37
CA LEU A 74 -5.23 6.32 11.42
C LEU A 74 -4.38 6.48 10.17
N ILE A 75 -4.95 7.00 9.09
CA ILE A 75 -4.29 7.16 7.79
C ILE A 75 -3.65 8.55 7.76
N GLU A 76 -2.38 8.63 7.34
CA GLU A 76 -1.68 9.90 7.22
C GLU A 76 -2.35 10.89 6.26
N GLN A 77 -2.44 12.12 6.74
CA GLN A 77 -2.82 13.30 5.98
C GLN A 77 -1.57 14.02 5.43
N GLY A 78 -1.76 14.86 4.42
CA GLY A 78 -0.68 15.66 3.84
C GLY A 78 0.23 14.87 2.89
N ASP A 79 1.50 15.26 2.85
CA ASP A 79 2.52 14.78 1.90
C ASP A 79 3.13 13.43 2.32
N PRO A 80 3.56 12.60 1.36
CA PRO A 80 4.25 11.36 1.66
C PRO A 80 5.64 11.64 2.24
N SER A 81 6.12 10.73 3.08
CA SER A 81 7.45 10.84 3.70
C SER A 81 8.27 9.56 3.54
N TRP A 82 9.60 9.71 3.67
CA TRP A 82 10.54 8.59 3.73
C TRP A 82 10.61 7.94 5.12
N GLU A 83 10.11 8.64 6.14
CA GLU A 83 10.14 8.22 7.53
C GLU A 83 8.95 7.31 7.84
N ALA A 84 9.17 6.33 8.72
CA ALA A 84 8.08 5.50 9.23
C ALA A 84 7.37 6.24 10.37
N THR A 85 6.52 7.23 10.05
CA THR A 85 5.94 8.11 11.07
C THR A 85 4.86 7.44 11.94
N GLN A 86 4.33 6.29 11.51
CA GLN A 86 3.26 5.56 12.21
C GLN A 86 3.72 4.22 12.79
N PRO A 87 3.20 3.82 13.98
CA PRO A 87 3.47 2.51 14.58
C PRO A 87 3.11 1.34 13.65
N GLY A 88 3.96 0.32 13.66
CA GLY A 88 3.75 -0.90 12.87
C GLY A 88 4.02 -0.74 11.36
N THR A 89 4.66 0.36 10.93
CA THR A 89 5.05 0.60 9.54
C THR A 89 6.55 0.43 9.32
N ARG A 90 6.96 0.15 8.07
CA ARG A 90 8.37 -0.16 7.72
C ARG A 90 9.05 1.01 7.02
N PRO A 91 10.23 1.49 7.46
CA PRO A 91 10.94 2.57 6.77
C PRO A 91 11.47 2.13 5.40
N GLY A 92 12.00 3.07 4.61
CA GLY A 92 12.75 2.76 3.38
C GLY A 92 11.99 2.95 2.06
N PHE A 93 10.82 3.59 2.09
CA PHE A 93 10.11 4.03 0.88
C PHE A 93 9.35 5.33 1.15
N ASN A 94 9.23 6.16 0.10
CA ASN A 94 8.48 7.41 0.14
C ASN A 94 6.98 7.15 -0.03
N GLY A 95 6.21 7.27 1.03
CA GLY A 95 4.77 7.06 0.95
C GLY A 95 4.05 7.32 2.26
N TRP A 96 2.74 7.47 2.17
CA TRP A 96 1.85 7.56 3.34
C TRP A 96 1.87 6.29 4.16
N ARG A 97 1.72 6.47 5.47
CA ARG A 97 1.64 5.41 6.48
C ARG A 97 0.26 5.41 7.11
N THR A 98 -0.13 4.23 7.56
CA THR A 98 -1.32 4.04 8.39
C THR A 98 -0.85 3.47 9.70
N ASN A 99 -1.41 3.92 10.84
CA ASN A 99 -1.16 3.25 12.11
C ASN A 99 -1.78 1.86 12.09
N THR A 100 -0.94 0.85 11.98
CA THR A 100 -1.38 -0.53 11.79
C THR A 100 -1.58 -1.27 13.10
N THR A 101 -1.10 -0.72 14.21
CA THR A 101 -1.29 -1.29 15.55
C THR A 101 -2.71 -1.09 16.06
N THR A 102 -3.34 0.04 15.72
CA THR A 102 -4.69 0.40 16.18
C THR A 102 -5.76 0.19 15.12
N CYS A 103 -5.37 -0.06 13.87
CA CYS A 103 -6.33 -0.34 12.81
C CYS A 103 -7.01 -1.71 13.07
N PRO A 104 -8.34 -1.76 13.23
CA PRO A 104 -9.03 -3.03 13.45
C PRO A 104 -8.98 -3.94 12.22
N HIS A 105 -8.63 -3.39 11.06
CA HIS A 105 -8.40 -4.13 9.82
C HIS A 105 -6.89 -4.34 9.57
N CYS A 106 -6.31 -5.21 10.39
CA CYS A 106 -5.33 -6.21 9.97
C CYS A 106 -5.22 -7.23 11.12
N PRO A 107 -6.08 -8.26 11.19
CA PRO A 107 -5.85 -9.33 12.14
C PRO A 107 -4.59 -10.06 11.68
N VAL A 108 -3.48 -9.78 12.38
CA VAL A 108 -2.31 -10.63 12.66
C VAL A 108 -1.80 -11.61 11.59
#